data_AF-A0A352VUA0-F1
#
_entry.id   AF-A0A352VUA0-F1
#
_cell.length_a   1.000
_cell.length_b   1.000
_cell.length_c   1.000
_cell.angle_alpha   90.00
_cell.angle_beta   90.00
_cell.angle_gamma   90.00
#
_symmetry.space_group_name_H-M   'P 1'
#
loop_
_entity.id
_entity.type
_entity.pdbx_description
1 polymer ?
#
loop_
_entity_poly.entity_id
_entity_poly.type
_entity_poly.pdbx_seq_one_letter_code
_entity_poly.pdbx_strand_id
1 'polypeptide(L)'
;MRTNWDIKTSSHSTITFDQESQTKLAAKVVASWSGNHAHYIVSEAAECYANQPQHVKRSVVFIKNPGYFIVWDYISASKNKKQIDWQLLLYNFDRKSELIKNNDCQWSLLRPRTKLDIFTASTAGVKSYIEEGIMHIDYSYLKGIDKQGTPGSAIKLRLSTTEPTEQMSFISVLYPQAAGKTNERMKIQFQPEDPGRGRLEIKCDAFTDTVIFYTISDTKFPANRSAIDISRSDGSQVIFNIHLSEKPEKIHD
;
A
#
# COMPACT_ATOMS: atom_id res chain seq x y z
N MET A 1 -13.75 -25.53 6.61
CA MET A 1 -13.92 -24.09 6.27
C MET A 1 -12.75 -23.22 6.77
N ARG A 2 -12.24 -23.43 8.01
CA ARG A 2 -11.14 -22.63 8.63
C ARG A 2 -9.82 -22.55 7.84
N THR A 3 -9.44 -23.57 7.08
CA THR A 3 -8.15 -23.62 6.37
C THR A 3 -8.12 -22.81 5.08
N ASN A 4 -9.27 -22.48 4.48
CA ASN A 4 -9.29 -21.90 3.14
C ASN A 4 -9.28 -20.38 3.12
N TRP A 5 -9.62 -19.69 4.22
CA TRP A 5 -9.56 -18.22 4.25
C TRP A 5 -8.14 -17.75 4.57
N ASP A 6 -7.56 -18.23 5.65
CA ASP A 6 -6.26 -17.76 6.18
C ASP A 6 -5.07 -18.03 5.26
N ILE A 7 -5.19 -18.94 4.30
CA ILE A 7 -4.12 -19.23 3.34
C ILE A 7 -4.26 -18.41 2.05
N LYS A 8 -5.44 -17.81 1.80
CA LYS A 8 -5.68 -17.07 0.58
C LYS A 8 -4.94 -15.74 0.64
N THR A 9 -4.19 -15.42 -0.41
CA THR A 9 -3.57 -14.11 -0.55
C THR A 9 -4.62 -13.00 -0.54
N SER A 10 -5.81 -13.25 -1.09
CA SER A 10 -6.95 -12.34 -1.07
C SER A 10 -7.61 -12.14 0.31
N SER A 11 -7.07 -12.74 1.36
CA SER A 11 -7.43 -12.48 2.75
C SER A 11 -6.45 -11.53 3.46
N HIS A 12 -5.39 -11.05 2.79
CA HIS A 12 -4.30 -10.28 3.41
C HIS A 12 -4.14 -8.89 2.80
N SER A 13 -3.39 -8.00 3.45
CA SER A 13 -3.12 -6.65 2.93
C SER A 13 -2.01 -6.67 1.86
N THR A 14 -2.34 -7.03 0.62
CA THR A 14 -1.36 -7.25 -0.47
C THR A 14 -2.00 -7.13 -1.86
N ILE A 15 -1.25 -7.51 -2.90
CA ILE A 15 -1.70 -7.58 -4.29
C ILE A 15 -2.10 -9.01 -4.66
N THR A 16 -3.16 -9.16 -5.44
CA THR A 16 -3.51 -10.41 -6.15
C THR A 16 -3.69 -10.19 -7.64
N PHE A 17 -3.48 -11.26 -8.42
CA PHE A 17 -3.86 -11.32 -9.84
C PHE A 17 -5.05 -12.26 -9.98
N ASP A 18 -6.14 -11.81 -10.59
CA ASP A 18 -7.38 -12.58 -10.76
C ASP A 18 -7.87 -13.23 -9.45
N GLN A 19 -7.64 -12.59 -8.30
CA GLN A 19 -7.90 -13.12 -6.94
C GLN A 19 -7.18 -14.45 -6.59
N GLU A 20 -6.19 -14.87 -7.39
CA GLU A 20 -5.40 -16.08 -7.15
C GLU A 20 -4.45 -15.91 -5.96
N SER A 21 -4.17 -17.03 -5.28
CA SER A 21 -3.21 -17.06 -4.18
C SER A 21 -1.78 -17.23 -4.68
N GLN A 22 -0.84 -16.59 -3.99
CA GLN A 22 0.58 -16.85 -4.13
C GLN A 22 0.87 -18.34 -3.91
N THR A 23 1.77 -18.89 -4.71
CA THR A 23 2.10 -20.32 -4.73
C THR A 23 3.39 -20.66 -4.01
N LYS A 24 4.23 -19.66 -3.72
CA LYS A 24 5.49 -19.84 -2.98
C LYS A 24 5.85 -18.63 -2.13
N LEU A 25 6.59 -18.89 -1.04
CA LEU A 25 7.15 -17.87 -0.16
C LEU A 25 8.55 -17.48 -0.66
N ALA A 26 8.61 -16.64 -1.69
CA ALA A 26 9.84 -16.29 -2.40
C ALA A 26 10.13 -14.78 -2.44
N ALA A 27 9.40 -13.96 -1.69
CA ALA A 27 9.59 -12.51 -1.66
C ALA A 27 10.94 -12.15 -1.02
N LYS A 28 11.59 -11.11 -1.54
CA LYS A 28 12.92 -10.65 -1.09
C LYS A 28 12.89 -9.16 -0.80
N VAL A 29 13.55 -8.72 0.26
CA VAL A 29 13.85 -7.31 0.48
C VAL A 29 14.97 -6.93 -0.49
N VAL A 30 14.71 -5.96 -1.37
CA VAL A 30 15.65 -5.52 -2.40
C VAL A 30 16.33 -4.20 -2.05
N ALA A 31 15.74 -3.41 -1.15
CA ALA A 31 16.34 -2.19 -0.62
C ALA A 31 15.74 -1.84 0.74
N SER A 32 16.51 -1.19 1.61
CA SER A 32 16.01 -0.61 2.85
C SER A 32 16.94 0.51 3.34
N TRP A 33 16.39 1.44 4.11
CA TRP A 33 17.15 2.50 4.76
C TRP A 33 16.42 3.04 5.97
N SER A 34 17.21 3.57 6.90
CA SER A 34 16.73 4.26 8.08
C SER A 34 17.49 5.56 8.24
N GLY A 35 16.79 6.69 8.24
CA GLY A 35 17.39 7.98 8.53
C GLY A 35 16.59 8.80 9.52
N ASN A 36 16.92 10.08 9.59
CA ASN A 36 16.40 10.99 10.62
C ASN A 36 14.93 11.34 10.37
N HIS A 37 14.57 11.67 9.13
CA HIS A 37 13.21 12.11 8.77
C HIS A 37 12.29 10.96 8.36
N ALA A 38 12.85 9.88 7.84
CA ALA A 38 12.08 8.79 7.25
C ALA A 38 12.81 7.44 7.30
N HIS A 39 12.03 6.38 7.09
CA HIS A 39 12.50 5.02 6.88
C HIS A 39 11.88 4.47 5.61
N TYR A 40 12.59 3.60 4.90
CA TYR A 40 11.98 2.87 3.79
C TYR A 40 12.42 1.42 3.73
N ILE A 41 11.54 0.60 3.15
CA ILE A 41 11.83 -0.78 2.76
C ILE A 41 11.15 -1.07 1.43
N VAL A 42 11.83 -1.83 0.57
CA VAL A 42 11.29 -2.29 -0.71
C VAL A 42 11.42 -3.80 -0.81
N SER A 43 10.33 -4.47 -1.16
CA SER A 43 10.30 -5.91 -1.42
C SER A 43 9.89 -6.20 -2.86
N GLU A 44 10.47 -7.25 -3.44
CA GLU A 44 10.08 -7.84 -4.72
C GLU A 44 9.44 -9.20 -4.47
N ALA A 45 8.22 -9.39 -4.97
CA ALA A 45 7.40 -10.59 -4.76
C ALA A 45 6.98 -11.26 -6.07
N ALA A 46 7.51 -10.85 -7.23
CA ALA A 46 7.16 -11.43 -8.53
C ALA A 46 7.21 -12.96 -8.53
N GLU A 47 8.24 -13.54 -7.91
CA GLU A 47 8.37 -14.98 -7.81
C GLU A 47 7.20 -15.62 -7.05
N CYS A 48 6.57 -14.98 -6.07
CA CYS A 48 5.49 -15.57 -5.28
C CYS A 48 4.26 -16.00 -6.10
N TYR A 49 4.11 -15.53 -7.34
CA TYR A 49 2.91 -15.74 -8.15
C TYR A 49 3.14 -16.77 -9.26
N ALA A 50 2.12 -17.60 -9.52
CA ALA A 50 2.17 -18.65 -10.53
C ALA A 50 2.38 -18.11 -11.96
N ASN A 51 1.79 -16.95 -12.27
CA ASN A 51 1.89 -16.29 -13.57
C ASN A 51 3.24 -15.59 -13.81
N GLN A 52 4.17 -15.64 -12.84
CA GLN A 52 5.52 -15.07 -12.93
C GLN A 52 5.54 -13.68 -13.58
N PRO A 53 4.87 -12.68 -12.96
CA PRO A 53 4.97 -11.30 -13.41
C PRO A 53 6.43 -10.86 -13.44
N GLN A 54 6.76 -9.85 -14.25
CA GLN A 54 8.12 -9.30 -14.27
C GLN A 54 8.44 -8.63 -12.92
N HIS A 55 7.48 -7.89 -12.36
CA HIS A 55 7.64 -7.18 -11.10
C HIS A 55 6.35 -7.18 -10.27
N VAL A 56 6.49 -7.42 -8.98
CA VAL A 56 5.51 -7.08 -7.95
C VAL A 56 6.28 -6.46 -6.79
N LYS A 57 6.57 -5.16 -6.95
CA LYS A 57 7.36 -4.40 -5.99
C LYS A 57 6.43 -3.67 -5.04
N ARG A 58 6.73 -3.76 -3.74
CA ARG A 58 6.10 -2.94 -2.71
C ARG A 58 7.18 -2.11 -2.04
N SER A 59 7.04 -0.79 -2.12
CA SER A 59 7.84 0.17 -1.38
C SER A 59 7.01 0.73 -0.25
N VAL A 60 7.52 0.68 0.98
CA VAL A 60 6.88 1.28 2.15
C VAL A 60 7.83 2.33 2.70
N VAL A 61 7.38 3.58 2.73
CA VAL A 61 8.08 4.70 3.35
C VAL A 61 7.32 5.12 4.59
N PHE A 62 8.01 5.24 5.72
CA PHE A 62 7.48 5.83 6.94
C PHE A 62 8.09 7.22 7.13
N ILE A 63 7.23 8.24 7.22
CA ILE A 63 7.61 9.63 7.48
C ILE A 63 7.39 9.90 8.97
N LYS A 64 8.47 10.14 9.73
CA LYS A 64 8.41 10.14 11.20
C LYS A 64 7.57 11.27 11.78
N ASN A 65 7.62 12.45 11.17
CA ASN A 65 6.89 13.63 11.61
C ASN A 65 6.12 14.21 10.41
N PRO A 66 4.77 14.09 10.39
CA PRO A 66 3.88 13.83 11.53
C PRO A 66 3.60 12.36 11.87
N GLY A 67 4.18 11.39 11.14
CA GLY A 67 3.95 9.96 11.41
C GLY A 67 2.93 9.35 10.46
N TYR A 68 3.28 9.17 9.19
CA TYR A 68 2.43 8.51 8.19
C TYR A 68 3.22 7.56 7.30
N PHE A 69 2.51 6.67 6.63
CA PHE A 69 3.10 5.73 5.68
C PHE A 69 2.68 6.06 4.26
N ILE A 70 3.61 5.86 3.33
CA ILE A 70 3.38 5.82 1.90
C ILE A 70 3.66 4.38 1.47
N VAL A 71 2.71 3.76 0.78
CA VAL A 71 2.85 2.43 0.20
C VAL A 71 2.71 2.56 -1.30
N TRP A 72 3.78 2.27 -2.04
CA TRP A 72 3.77 2.23 -3.49
C TRP A 72 3.92 0.78 -3.95
N ASP A 73 2.87 0.25 -4.54
CA ASP A 73 2.87 -1.03 -5.22
C ASP A 73 3.06 -0.79 -6.71
N TYR A 74 4.17 -1.26 -7.27
CA TYR A 74 4.44 -1.26 -8.71
C TYR A 74 4.31 -2.70 -9.25
N ILE A 75 3.43 -2.86 -10.22
CA ILE A 75 3.13 -4.14 -10.83
C ILE A 75 3.46 -4.08 -12.32
N SER A 76 4.19 -5.07 -12.80
CA SER A 76 4.40 -5.36 -14.21
C SER A 76 4.15 -6.85 -14.43
N ALA A 77 2.98 -7.17 -14.97
CA ALA A 77 2.60 -8.51 -15.37
C ALA A 77 3.47 -8.99 -16.53
N SER A 78 3.64 -10.32 -16.63
CA SER A 78 4.14 -10.93 -17.86
C SER A 78 3.11 -10.74 -18.98
N LYS A 79 3.47 -11.05 -20.23
CA LYS A 79 2.80 -10.77 -21.53
C LYS A 79 1.25 -10.87 -21.62
N ASN A 80 0.55 -11.35 -20.59
CA ASN A 80 -0.90 -11.41 -20.50
C ASN A 80 -1.43 -10.40 -19.48
N LYS A 81 -2.36 -9.56 -19.93
CA LYS A 81 -3.15 -8.67 -19.06
C LYS A 81 -3.90 -9.47 -17.99
N LYS A 82 -3.92 -8.93 -16.78
CA LYS A 82 -4.58 -9.55 -15.62
C LYS A 82 -5.44 -8.56 -14.88
N GLN A 83 -6.50 -9.04 -14.24
CA GLN A 83 -7.19 -8.23 -13.25
C GLN A 83 -6.29 -8.14 -12.02
N ILE A 84 -5.99 -6.93 -11.59
CA ILE A 84 -5.09 -6.70 -10.46
C ILE A 84 -5.92 -6.11 -9.33
N ASP A 85 -5.80 -6.71 -8.14
CA ASP A 85 -6.45 -6.20 -6.95
C ASP A 85 -5.41 -5.77 -5.92
N TRP A 86 -5.63 -4.58 -5.39
CA TRP A 86 -5.03 -4.11 -4.15
C TRP A 86 -6.03 -4.28 -3.02
N GLN A 87 -5.56 -4.68 -1.85
CA GLN A 87 -6.43 -4.87 -0.71
C GLN A 87 -5.77 -4.55 0.61
N LEU A 88 -6.61 -4.12 1.55
CA LEU A 88 -6.25 -3.78 2.91
C LEU A 88 -7.27 -4.40 3.87
N LEU A 89 -6.79 -5.25 4.77
CA LEU A 89 -7.60 -5.85 5.82
C LEU A 89 -7.51 -4.99 7.09
N LEU A 90 -8.65 -4.47 7.53
CA LEU A 90 -8.77 -3.56 8.67
C LEU A 90 -9.37 -4.30 9.86
N TYR A 91 -8.77 -4.13 11.03
CA TYR A 91 -9.22 -4.73 12.27
C TYR A 91 -10.65 -4.29 12.62
N ASN A 92 -11.54 -5.23 12.91
CA ASN A 92 -12.90 -4.97 13.40
C ASN A 92 -13.40 -6.09 14.33
N PHE A 93 -12.50 -6.76 15.05
CA PHE A 93 -12.88 -7.95 15.82
C PHE A 93 -13.89 -7.61 16.92
N ASP A 94 -13.69 -6.46 17.58
CA ASP A 94 -14.56 -5.93 18.62
C ASP A 94 -15.78 -5.15 18.11
N ARG A 95 -15.99 -5.09 16.78
CA ARG A 95 -17.10 -4.38 16.11
C ARG A 95 -17.17 -2.88 16.40
N LYS A 96 -16.05 -2.27 16.80
CA LYS A 96 -15.95 -0.83 17.09
C LYS A 96 -15.31 -0.02 15.96
N SER A 97 -15.07 -0.63 14.81
CA SER A 97 -14.53 0.07 13.65
C SER A 97 -15.65 0.52 12.72
N GLU A 98 -15.61 1.77 12.31
CA GLU A 98 -16.47 2.34 11.28
C GLU A 98 -15.60 2.81 10.12
N LEU A 99 -15.86 2.34 8.90
CA LEU A 99 -15.15 2.77 7.70
C LEU A 99 -16.04 3.73 6.90
N ILE A 100 -15.65 5.01 6.90
CA ILE A 100 -16.36 6.06 6.16
C ILE A 100 -15.69 6.23 4.79
N LYS A 101 -16.45 6.08 3.71
CA LYS A 101 -16.00 6.44 2.35
C LYS A 101 -16.19 7.94 2.14
N ASN A 102 -15.09 8.68 2.02
CA ASN A 102 -15.12 10.13 1.80
C ASN A 102 -15.24 10.45 0.29
N ASN A 103 -14.56 9.67 -0.56
CA ASN A 103 -14.66 9.69 -2.02
C ASN A 103 -14.14 8.35 -2.59
N ASP A 104 -13.96 8.24 -3.91
CA ASP A 104 -13.56 6.99 -4.57
C ASP A 104 -12.15 6.50 -4.24
N CYS A 105 -11.29 7.37 -3.74
CA CYS A 105 -9.89 7.08 -3.41
C CYS A 105 -9.55 7.34 -1.94
N GLN A 106 -10.53 7.70 -1.11
CA GLN A 106 -10.28 8.14 0.26
C GLN A 106 -11.31 7.61 1.26
N TRP A 107 -10.80 7.06 2.36
CA TRP A 107 -11.58 6.51 3.46
C TRP A 107 -11.02 6.96 4.81
N SER A 108 -11.86 6.95 5.84
CA SER A 108 -11.45 7.13 7.23
C SER A 108 -11.96 5.95 8.06
N LEU A 109 -11.05 5.20 8.67
CA LEU A 109 -11.40 4.18 9.66
C LEU A 109 -11.43 4.84 11.04
N LEU A 110 -12.61 4.92 11.63
CA LEU A 110 -12.82 5.44 12.97
C LEU A 110 -12.88 4.31 13.99
N ARG A 111 -12.21 4.50 15.12
CA ARG A 111 -12.30 3.68 16.33
C ARG A 111 -12.34 4.60 17.55
N PRO A 112 -12.76 4.13 18.74
CA PRO A 112 -12.99 5.01 19.89
C PRO A 112 -11.82 5.92 20.31
N ARG A 113 -10.57 5.50 20.07
CA ARG A 113 -9.36 6.24 20.46
C ARG A 113 -8.43 6.58 19.32
N THR A 114 -8.75 6.15 18.10
CA THR A 114 -7.84 6.24 16.96
C THR A 114 -8.61 6.45 15.67
N LYS A 115 -8.01 7.16 14.75
CA LYS A 115 -8.46 7.32 13.37
C LYS A 115 -7.34 6.88 12.44
N LEU A 116 -7.69 6.29 11.31
CA LEU A 116 -6.77 6.05 10.21
C LEU A 116 -7.37 6.66 8.95
N ASP A 117 -6.73 7.71 8.43
CA ASP A 117 -7.03 8.19 7.07
C ASP A 117 -6.29 7.31 6.06
N ILE A 118 -7.03 6.85 5.06
CA ILE A 118 -6.58 5.97 4.01
C ILE A 118 -6.83 6.70 2.70
N PHE A 119 -5.79 6.90 1.92
CA PHE A 119 -5.90 7.29 0.53
C PHE A 119 -5.26 6.21 -0.33
N THR A 120 -5.88 5.85 -1.44
CA THR A 120 -5.26 4.99 -2.45
C THR A 120 -5.65 5.46 -3.84
N ALA A 121 -4.67 5.79 -4.66
CA ALA A 121 -4.82 6.08 -6.08
C ALA A 121 -4.14 5.01 -6.94
N SER A 122 -4.44 5.04 -8.24
CA SER A 122 -3.94 4.09 -9.21
C SER A 122 -3.62 4.78 -10.54
N THR A 123 -2.63 4.28 -11.27
CA THR A 123 -2.32 4.73 -12.64
C THR A 123 -3.25 4.12 -13.70
N ALA A 124 -4.09 3.17 -13.31
CA ALA A 124 -5.14 2.57 -14.14
C ALA A 124 -6.52 2.79 -13.51
N GLY A 125 -7.58 2.69 -14.31
CA GLY A 125 -8.97 2.76 -13.82
C GLY A 125 -9.26 1.64 -12.83
N VAL A 126 -9.86 1.98 -11.68
CA VAL A 126 -10.16 1.02 -10.60
C VAL A 126 -11.56 1.23 -10.03
N LYS A 127 -12.13 0.17 -9.47
CA LYS A 127 -13.34 0.21 -8.63
C LYS A 127 -13.02 -0.20 -7.21
N SER A 128 -13.63 0.47 -6.24
CA SER A 128 -13.49 0.16 -4.82
C SER A 128 -14.64 -0.70 -4.30
N TYR A 129 -14.31 -1.63 -3.41
CA TYR A 129 -15.22 -2.56 -2.75
C TYR A 129 -14.94 -2.55 -1.25
N ILE A 130 -16.00 -2.53 -0.45
CA ILE A 130 -15.95 -2.73 1.00
C ILE A 130 -16.70 -4.03 1.27
N GLU A 131 -16.00 -5.01 1.83
CA GLU A 131 -16.50 -6.36 2.03
C GLU A 131 -16.26 -6.80 3.47
N GLU A 132 -17.00 -7.80 3.92
CA GLU A 132 -16.69 -8.47 5.18
C GLU A 132 -15.38 -9.27 5.07
N GLY A 133 -14.47 -9.03 6.00
CA GLY A 133 -13.26 -9.82 6.19
C GLY A 133 -13.36 -10.72 7.42
N ILE A 134 -12.46 -11.69 7.51
CA ILE A 134 -12.29 -12.53 8.70
C ILE A 134 -10.89 -12.30 9.25
N MET A 135 -10.79 -12.02 10.55
CA MET A 135 -9.53 -11.89 11.27
C MET A 135 -9.60 -12.68 12.57
N HIS A 136 -8.64 -13.58 12.78
CA HIS A 136 -8.50 -14.37 14.00
C HIS A 136 -7.59 -13.63 14.99
N ILE A 137 -7.99 -13.51 16.26
CA ILE A 137 -7.14 -12.95 17.33
C ILE A 137 -6.42 -14.04 18.14
N ASP A 138 -6.92 -15.28 18.08
CA ASP A 138 -6.35 -16.44 18.75
C ASP A 138 -6.73 -17.71 17.98
N TYR A 139 -5.75 -18.58 17.77
CA TYR A 139 -5.93 -19.91 17.18
C TYR A 139 -6.09 -20.97 18.27
N SER A 140 -6.92 -20.70 19.27
CA SER A 140 -7.25 -21.72 20.25
C SER A 140 -8.05 -22.84 19.56
N TYR A 141 -7.44 -24.03 19.45
CA TYR A 141 -8.04 -25.24 18.86
C TYR A 141 -9.27 -25.75 19.60
N LEU A 142 -9.62 -25.15 20.73
CA LEU A 142 -10.79 -25.48 21.52
C LEU A 142 -12.07 -24.95 20.84
N LYS A 143 -13.01 -25.86 20.55
CA LYS A 143 -14.36 -25.51 20.10
C LYS A 143 -15.03 -24.63 21.16
N GLY A 144 -15.66 -23.53 20.74
CA GLY A 144 -16.48 -22.68 21.61
C GLY A 144 -15.79 -21.45 22.21
N ILE A 145 -14.52 -21.16 21.86
CA ILE A 145 -13.85 -19.95 22.33
C ILE A 145 -14.15 -18.78 21.37
N ASP A 146 -14.71 -17.70 21.92
CA ASP A 146 -15.13 -16.45 21.26
C ASP A 146 -13.95 -15.55 20.78
N LYS A 147 -12.90 -16.19 20.30
CA LYS A 147 -11.67 -15.55 19.79
C LYS A 147 -11.37 -15.88 18.32
N GLN A 148 -12.23 -16.70 17.72
CA GLN A 148 -12.13 -17.01 16.30
C GLN A 148 -12.86 -15.95 15.48
N GLY A 149 -12.20 -15.48 14.43
CA GLY A 149 -12.80 -14.55 13.48
C GLY A 149 -14.06 -15.14 12.84
N THR A 150 -15.08 -14.30 12.73
CA THR A 150 -16.29 -14.53 11.95
C THR A 150 -16.37 -13.51 10.82
N PRO A 151 -17.20 -13.69 9.78
CA PRO A 151 -17.43 -12.64 8.78
C PRO A 151 -17.72 -11.28 9.43
N GLY A 152 -16.98 -10.26 9.00
CA GLY A 152 -17.03 -8.89 9.52
C GLY A 152 -16.17 -8.64 10.77
N SER A 153 -15.48 -9.64 11.30
CA SER A 153 -14.41 -9.44 12.31
C SER A 153 -13.20 -8.67 11.75
N ALA A 154 -13.16 -8.51 10.43
CA ALA A 154 -12.40 -7.48 9.76
C ALA A 154 -13.26 -6.79 8.70
N ILE A 155 -12.82 -5.61 8.27
CA ILE A 155 -13.35 -4.92 7.10
C ILE A 155 -12.30 -5.08 5.99
N LYS A 156 -12.67 -5.61 4.83
CA LYS A 156 -11.78 -5.72 3.67
C LYS A 156 -12.08 -4.55 2.72
N LEU A 157 -11.12 -3.65 2.59
CA LEU A 157 -11.12 -2.63 1.53
C LEU A 157 -10.34 -3.19 0.33
N ARG A 158 -10.96 -3.23 -0.84
CA ARG A 158 -10.34 -3.72 -2.07
C ARG A 158 -10.51 -2.73 -3.21
N LEU A 159 -9.45 -2.50 -3.97
CA LEU A 159 -9.49 -1.79 -5.25
C LEU A 159 -9.12 -2.78 -6.35
N SER A 160 -9.95 -2.86 -7.38
CA SER A 160 -9.77 -3.78 -8.51
C SER A 160 -9.68 -3.00 -9.80
N THR A 161 -8.77 -3.37 -10.71
CA THR A 161 -8.73 -2.76 -12.04
C THR A 161 -10.05 -2.96 -12.78
N THR A 162 -10.52 -1.94 -13.49
CA THR A 162 -11.74 -2.05 -14.30
C THR A 162 -11.55 -2.94 -15.52
N GLU A 163 -10.32 -2.97 -16.03
CA GLU A 163 -9.92 -3.78 -17.18
C GLU A 163 -8.62 -4.55 -16.84
N PRO A 164 -8.39 -5.71 -17.47
CA PRO A 164 -7.12 -6.39 -17.38
C PRO A 164 -5.96 -5.48 -17.81
N THR A 165 -4.91 -5.42 -16.99
CA THR A 165 -3.78 -4.47 -17.14
C THR A 165 -2.44 -5.20 -17.12
N GLU A 166 -1.46 -4.71 -17.90
CA GLU A 166 -0.09 -5.27 -17.93
C GLU A 166 0.82 -4.57 -16.92
N GLN A 167 0.69 -3.27 -16.75
CA GLN A 167 1.53 -2.49 -15.86
C GLN A 167 0.72 -1.42 -15.17
N MET A 168 0.88 -1.31 -13.85
CA MET A 168 0.22 -0.27 -13.08
C MET A 168 0.94 0.03 -11.77
N SER A 169 0.56 1.12 -11.14
CA SER A 169 0.92 1.40 -9.75
C SER A 169 -0.32 1.66 -8.91
N PHE A 170 -0.32 1.17 -7.67
CA PHE A 170 -1.14 1.70 -6.59
C PHE A 170 -0.27 2.55 -5.67
N ILE A 171 -0.75 3.75 -5.33
CA ILE A 171 -0.08 4.64 -4.39
C ILE A 171 -1.05 4.86 -3.24
N SER A 172 -0.68 4.39 -2.05
CA SER A 172 -1.48 4.54 -0.83
C SER A 172 -0.79 5.42 0.19
N VAL A 173 -1.58 6.20 0.93
CA VAL A 173 -1.14 6.93 2.12
C VAL A 173 -1.97 6.46 3.30
N LEU A 174 -1.29 6.06 4.37
CA LEU A 174 -1.91 5.61 5.62
C LEU A 174 -1.48 6.56 6.74
N TYR A 175 -2.42 7.35 7.25
CA TYR A 175 -2.14 8.33 8.29
C TYR A 175 -2.87 8.01 9.60
N PRO A 176 -2.20 7.33 10.53
CA PRO A 176 -2.76 7.03 11.84
C PRO A 176 -2.77 8.29 12.73
N GLN A 177 -3.86 8.51 13.44
CA GLN A 177 -4.07 9.64 14.33
C GLN A 177 -4.72 9.18 15.64
N ALA A 178 -4.37 9.84 16.74
CA ALA A 178 -5.12 9.71 17.99
C ALA A 178 -6.48 10.41 17.85
N ALA A 179 -7.54 9.82 18.40
CA ALA A 179 -8.85 10.49 18.43
C ALA A 179 -8.75 11.79 19.24
N GLY A 180 -9.39 12.86 18.74
CA GLY A 180 -9.41 14.16 19.40
C GLY A 180 -8.18 15.05 19.16
N LYS A 181 -7.11 14.55 18.52
CA LYS A 181 -6.23 15.44 17.75
C LYS A 181 -7.03 15.92 16.54
N THR A 182 -6.86 17.20 16.22
CA THR A 182 -7.59 17.98 15.22
C THR A 182 -8.12 17.10 14.07
N ASN A 183 -9.38 17.30 13.69
CA ASN A 183 -10.04 16.63 12.55
C ASN A 183 -9.43 17.05 11.20
N GLU A 184 -8.11 17.26 11.15
CA GLU A 184 -7.37 17.61 9.95
C GLU A 184 -7.51 16.45 8.99
N ARG A 185 -8.30 16.69 7.95
CA ARG A 185 -8.40 15.76 6.84
C ARG A 185 -7.18 15.98 5.98
N MET A 186 -6.43 14.91 5.78
CA MET A 186 -5.42 14.89 4.75
C MET A 186 -6.09 15.13 3.39
N LYS A 187 -5.74 16.24 2.75
CA LYS A 187 -6.12 16.55 1.38
C LYS A 187 -5.01 16.04 0.48
N ILE A 188 -5.32 15.02 -0.31
CA ILE A 188 -4.35 14.41 -1.22
C ILE A 188 -4.80 14.65 -2.64
N GLN A 189 -3.89 15.15 -3.47
CA GLN A 189 -4.07 15.23 -4.91
C GLN A 189 -3.08 14.30 -5.58
N PHE A 190 -3.57 13.42 -6.45
CA PHE A 190 -2.74 12.54 -7.24
C PHE A 190 -2.87 12.92 -8.72
N GLN A 191 -1.72 13.10 -9.36
CA GLN A 191 -1.60 13.36 -10.79
C GLN A 191 -0.81 12.19 -11.39
N PRO A 192 -1.48 11.23 -12.07
CA PRO A 192 -0.76 10.22 -12.84
C PRO A 192 -0.08 10.90 -14.03
N GLU A 193 1.18 10.54 -14.30
CA GLU A 193 1.91 11.03 -15.47
C GLU A 193 2.06 9.91 -16.48
N ASP A 194 2.67 8.78 -16.09
CA ASP A 194 2.90 7.60 -16.94
C ASP A 194 2.74 6.29 -16.15
N PRO A 195 2.65 5.10 -16.80
CA PRO A 195 2.63 3.81 -16.12
C PRO A 195 3.92 3.55 -15.32
N GLY A 196 3.94 3.95 -14.05
CA GLY A 196 5.12 3.90 -13.18
C GLY A 196 5.66 5.27 -12.77
N ARG A 197 5.06 6.36 -13.24
CA ARG A 197 5.34 7.73 -12.77
C ARG A 197 4.06 8.42 -12.32
N GLY A 198 4.10 9.00 -11.13
CA GLY A 198 2.99 9.75 -10.60
C GLY A 198 3.47 10.77 -9.58
N ARG A 199 2.77 11.89 -9.53
CA ARG A 199 2.99 12.92 -8.54
C ARG A 199 1.84 12.93 -7.54
N LEU A 200 2.20 13.01 -6.28
CA LEU A 200 1.29 13.08 -5.16
C LEU A 200 1.58 14.36 -4.39
N GLU A 201 0.56 15.14 -4.12
CA GLU A 201 0.63 16.28 -3.23
C GLU A 201 -0.21 15.99 -2.00
N ILE A 202 0.44 15.87 -0.85
CA ILE A 202 -0.16 15.58 0.45
C ILE A 202 -0.21 16.88 1.24
N LYS A 203 -1.42 17.36 1.53
CA LYS A 203 -1.66 18.55 2.34
C LYS A 203 -2.42 18.20 3.61
N CYS A 204 -1.97 18.75 4.71
CA CYS A 204 -2.66 18.80 6.00
C CYS A 204 -2.50 20.23 6.54
N ASP A 205 -3.29 20.63 7.54
CA ASP A 205 -3.20 22.00 8.07
C ASP A 205 -1.80 22.27 8.68
N ALA A 206 -1.15 21.23 9.21
CA ALA A 206 0.19 21.31 9.77
C ALA A 206 1.36 21.17 8.76
N PHE A 207 1.14 20.69 7.53
CA PHE A 207 2.24 20.45 6.57
C PHE A 207 1.77 20.27 5.13
N THR A 208 2.67 20.53 4.18
CA THR A 208 2.52 20.14 2.78
C THR A 208 3.77 19.38 2.34
N ASP A 209 3.56 18.16 1.88
CA ASP A 209 4.57 17.27 1.30
C ASP A 209 4.22 17.00 -0.17
N THR A 210 5.17 17.21 -1.06
CA THR A 210 5.12 16.74 -2.45
C THR A 210 5.91 15.45 -2.54
N VAL A 211 5.27 14.39 -3.03
CA VAL A 211 5.89 13.10 -3.26
C VAL A 211 5.85 12.78 -4.75
N ILE A 212 7.00 12.55 -5.36
CA ILE A 212 7.12 12.16 -6.76
C ILE A 212 7.62 10.72 -6.80
N PHE A 213 6.82 9.85 -7.43
CA PHE A 213 7.18 8.46 -7.67
C PHE A 213 7.52 8.32 -9.14
N TYR A 214 8.65 7.69 -9.45
CA TYR A 214 9.00 7.42 -10.85
C TYR A 214 9.79 6.13 -11.00
N THR A 215 9.44 5.38 -12.03
CA THR A 215 10.26 4.30 -12.59
C THR A 215 11.06 4.87 -13.76
N ILE A 216 12.38 4.79 -13.70
CA ILE A 216 13.25 5.09 -14.83
C ILE A 216 13.40 3.79 -15.65
N SER A 217 12.78 3.77 -16.82
CA SER A 217 13.11 2.80 -17.87
C SER A 217 14.21 3.42 -18.76
N ASP A 218 15.48 3.17 -18.44
CA ASP A 218 16.58 3.54 -19.33
C ASP A 218 16.82 2.40 -20.32
N THR A 219 16.80 2.68 -21.62
CA THR A 219 17.08 1.68 -22.66
C THR A 219 18.53 1.18 -22.64
N LYS A 220 19.43 1.87 -21.92
CA LYS A 220 20.83 1.45 -21.73
C LYS A 220 21.08 0.60 -20.49
N PHE A 221 20.17 0.59 -19.51
CA PHE A 221 20.31 -0.19 -18.29
C PHE A 221 19.01 -0.95 -18.00
N PRO A 222 18.93 -2.27 -18.24
CA PRO A 222 17.72 -3.06 -18.04
C PRO A 222 17.30 -3.19 -16.56
N ALA A 223 18.04 -2.58 -15.63
CA ALA A 223 17.62 -2.45 -14.25
C ALA A 223 16.63 -1.29 -14.13
N ASN A 224 15.33 -1.59 -14.19
CA ASN A 224 14.23 -0.69 -13.83
C ASN A 224 14.54 -0.01 -12.48
N ARG A 225 15.08 1.21 -12.52
CA ARG A 225 15.33 2.02 -11.32
C ARG A 225 13.99 2.59 -10.89
N SER A 226 13.70 2.53 -9.60
CA SER A 226 12.54 3.23 -9.03
C SER A 226 13.08 4.29 -8.10
N ALA A 227 12.34 5.38 -7.94
CA ALA A 227 12.69 6.38 -6.93
C ALA A 227 11.44 7.04 -6.37
N ILE A 228 11.57 7.48 -5.12
CA ILE A 228 10.56 8.26 -4.40
C ILE A 228 11.27 9.52 -3.93
N ASP A 229 10.91 10.66 -4.50
CA ASP A 229 11.35 11.98 -4.03
C ASP A 229 10.27 12.56 -3.14
N ILE A 230 10.63 12.96 -1.92
CA ILE A 230 9.74 13.63 -0.98
C ILE A 230 10.31 15.01 -0.70
N SER A 231 9.59 16.05 -1.10
CA SER A 231 9.93 17.45 -0.85
C SER A 231 8.87 18.08 0.04
N ARG A 232 9.26 18.67 1.16
CA ARG A 232 8.37 19.37 2.10
C ARG A 232 8.42 20.87 1.85
N SER A 233 7.29 21.52 2.11
CA SER A 233 7.12 22.98 2.01
C SER A 233 8.08 23.83 2.85
N ASP A 234 8.70 23.25 3.89
CA ASP A 234 9.74 23.91 4.70
C ASP A 234 11.14 23.88 4.05
N GLY A 235 11.25 23.32 2.85
CA GLY A 235 12.49 23.19 2.10
C GLY A 235 13.25 21.88 2.36
N SER A 236 12.79 21.03 3.29
CA SER A 236 13.41 19.71 3.49
C SER A 236 13.09 18.78 2.33
N GLN A 237 14.12 18.10 1.80
CA GLN A 237 13.98 17.14 0.72
C GLN A 237 14.63 15.80 1.11
N VAL A 238 13.96 14.70 0.77
CA VAL A 238 14.46 13.34 0.94
C VAL A 238 14.22 12.58 -0.35
N ILE A 239 15.30 12.24 -1.05
CA ILE A 239 15.24 11.44 -2.27
C ILE A 239 15.64 10.00 -1.93
N PHE A 240 14.74 9.07 -2.24
CA PHE A 240 14.98 7.64 -2.14
C PHE A 240 15.22 7.05 -3.52
N ASN A 241 16.50 6.85 -3.84
CA ASN A 241 16.88 6.06 -5.00
C ASN A 241 16.70 4.57 -4.68
N ILE A 242 15.64 3.95 -5.18
CA ILE A 242 15.39 2.52 -5.08
C ILE A 242 16.20 1.85 -6.19
N HIS A 243 17.52 1.75 -5.98
CA HIS A 243 18.40 0.99 -6.85
C HIS A 243 18.36 -0.49 -6.47
N LEU A 244 18.29 -1.33 -7.50
CA LEU A 244 18.87 -2.66 -7.44
C LEU A 244 20.39 -2.43 -7.41
N SER A 245 21.04 -2.86 -6.33
CA SER A 245 22.50 -3.05 -6.16
C SER A 245 23.43 -1.91 -5.71
N GLU A 246 23.04 -0.66 -5.55
CA GLU A 246 23.98 0.37 -5.05
C GLU A 246 23.42 1.22 -3.90
N LYS A 247 24.27 1.48 -2.91
CA LYS A 247 23.93 2.19 -1.67
C LYS A 247 23.27 3.53 -1.98
N PRO A 248 22.27 3.97 -1.18
CA PRO A 248 21.67 5.29 -1.36
C PRO A 248 22.75 6.36 -1.23
N GLU A 249 22.89 7.21 -2.26
CA GLU A 249 23.68 8.43 -2.18
C GLU A 249 22.96 9.42 -1.26
N LYS A 250 23.67 9.90 -0.23
CA LYS A 250 23.20 11.01 0.60
C LYS A 250 23.05 12.25 -0.27
N ILE A 251 21.90 12.90 -0.22
CA ILE A 251 21.72 14.27 -0.72
C ILE A 251 21.49 15.15 0.51
N HIS A 252 22.19 16.29 0.52
CA HIS A 252 22.56 17.12 1.67
C HIS A 252 21.40 17.62 2.55
N ASP A 253 21.67 17.74 3.86
CA ASP A 253 20.89 18.49 4.87
C ASP A 253 20.93 20.01 4.59
#